data_AF-A0A2J7RKC1-F1
#
_entry.id   AF-A0A2J7RKC1-F1
#
_cell.length_a   1.000
_cell.length_b   1.000
_cell.length_c   1.000
_cell.angle_alpha   90.00
_cell.angle_beta   90.00
_cell.angle_gamma   90.00
#
_symmetry.space_group_name_H-M   'P 1'
#
loop_
_entity.id
_entity.type
_entity.pdbx_description
1 polymer ?
#
loop_
_entity_poly.entity_id
_entity_poly.type
_entity_poly.pdbx_seq_one_letter_code
_entity_poly.pdbx_strand_id
1 'polypeptide(L)'
;MFHRAKVIHKRTKDPEKLRNLSEAIETFENWLNEYRSRSRAKENLGYLPLDVVEAFQPLADRYGVKTEVPGVHISFLKAYREADGDLKKLRVLKVNPDDEKSITWDVHRNKYLKPLVDRVKGDDAPRLYLTEEKVRGVPTKEHVELVMWGYSPEVTKLKKTIPQVKDLEGKDLNGLLPSE
;
A
#
# COMPACT_ATOMS: atom_id res chain seq x y z
N MET A 1 4.27 -26.93 3.16
CA MET A 1 5.27 -27.60 2.29
C MET A 1 6.54 -28.01 3.03
N PHE A 2 7.13 -27.15 3.88
CA PHE A 2 8.38 -27.43 4.62
C PHE A 2 8.39 -28.73 5.47
N HIS A 3 7.28 -29.04 6.14
CA HIS A 3 7.14 -30.28 6.90
C HIS A 3 7.20 -31.55 6.04
N ARG A 4 6.76 -31.51 4.76
CA ARG A 4 6.82 -32.66 3.86
C ARG A 4 8.24 -32.93 3.38
N ALA A 5 8.99 -31.88 3.04
CA ALA A 5 10.40 -32.00 2.62
C ALA A 5 11.28 -32.62 3.72
N LYS A 6 11.13 -32.19 4.98
CA LYS A 6 11.88 -32.77 6.12
C LYS A 6 11.53 -34.24 6.38
N VAL A 7 10.29 -34.65 6.14
CA VAL A 7 9.87 -36.07 6.28
C VAL A 7 10.41 -36.93 5.14
N ILE A 8 10.42 -36.41 3.91
CA ILE A 8 10.97 -37.11 2.73
C ILE A 8 12.49 -37.25 2.86
N HIS A 9 13.19 -36.21 3.32
CA HIS A 9 14.63 -36.26 3.60
C HIS A 9 14.99 -37.40 4.57
N LYS A 10 14.27 -37.53 5.69
CA LYS A 10 14.48 -38.63 6.67
C LYS A 10 14.24 -40.04 6.12
N ARG A 11 13.42 -40.19 5.08
CA ARG A 11 13.05 -41.50 4.50
C ARG A 11 13.88 -41.87 3.27
N THR A 12 14.53 -40.89 2.65
CA THR A 12 15.33 -41.09 1.45
C THR A 12 16.68 -41.69 1.83
N LYS A 13 17.08 -42.78 1.16
CA LYS A 13 18.40 -43.42 1.35
C LYS A 13 19.32 -43.24 0.15
N ASP A 14 18.80 -42.63 -0.91
CA ASP A 14 19.53 -42.29 -2.13
C ASP A 14 20.46 -41.09 -1.84
N PRO A 15 21.79 -41.24 -1.98
CA PRO A 15 22.76 -40.22 -1.61
C PRO A 15 22.62 -38.92 -2.42
N GLU A 16 22.31 -39.02 -3.71
CA GLU A 16 22.17 -37.88 -4.60
C GLU A 16 20.93 -37.06 -4.26
N LYS A 17 19.80 -37.74 -4.00
CA LYS A 17 18.57 -37.08 -3.57
C LYS A 17 18.70 -36.46 -2.17
N LEU A 18 19.45 -37.09 -1.26
CA LEU A 18 19.74 -36.53 0.06
C LEU A 18 20.55 -35.23 -0.03
N ARG A 19 21.55 -35.18 -0.92
CA ARG A 19 22.33 -33.96 -1.19
C ARG A 19 21.42 -32.85 -1.73
N ASN A 20 20.65 -33.14 -2.78
CA ASN A 20 19.75 -32.16 -3.40
C ASN A 20 18.68 -31.64 -2.42
N LEU A 21 18.12 -32.49 -1.55
CA LEU A 21 17.16 -32.08 -0.53
C LEU A 21 17.81 -31.24 0.57
N SER A 22 19.03 -31.57 0.99
CA SER A 22 19.76 -30.77 1.98
C SER A 22 20.08 -29.37 1.43
N GLU A 23 20.59 -29.28 0.21
CA GLU A 23 20.88 -28.01 -0.47
C GLU A 23 19.61 -27.15 -0.65
N ALA A 24 18.48 -27.77 -1.01
CA ALA A 24 17.21 -27.06 -1.14
C ALA A 24 16.66 -26.55 0.21
N ILE A 25 16.81 -27.33 1.29
CA ILE A 25 16.44 -26.91 2.65
C ILE A 25 17.31 -25.73 3.09
N GLU A 26 18.62 -25.83 2.91
CA GLU A 26 19.57 -24.78 3.28
C GLU A 26 19.30 -23.48 2.51
N THR A 27 19.12 -23.57 1.19
CA THR A 27 18.76 -22.41 0.35
C THR A 27 17.49 -21.73 0.86
N PHE A 28 16.47 -22.51 1.22
CA PHE A 28 15.21 -21.97 1.74
C PHE A 28 15.35 -21.38 3.14
N GLU A 29 16.12 -22.01 4.03
CA GLU A 29 16.39 -21.51 5.39
C GLU A 29 17.20 -20.20 5.34
N ASN A 30 18.22 -20.11 4.46
CA ASN A 30 18.97 -18.88 4.20
C ASN A 30 18.06 -17.76 3.67
N TRP A 31 17.21 -18.06 2.69
CA TRP A 31 16.21 -17.11 2.19
C TRP A 31 15.24 -16.65 3.29
N LEU A 32 14.76 -17.55 4.15
CA LEU A 32 13.88 -17.22 5.29
C LEU A 32 14.58 -16.32 6.30
N ASN A 33 15.85 -16.58 6.60
CA ASN A 33 16.64 -15.78 7.52
C ASN A 33 16.85 -14.36 6.97
N GLU A 34 17.17 -14.22 5.69
CA GLU A 34 17.24 -12.93 5.02
C GLU A 34 15.89 -12.20 4.98
N TYR A 35 14.80 -12.93 4.72
CA TYR A 35 13.46 -12.37 4.68
C TYR A 35 13.05 -11.80 6.06
N ARG A 36 13.37 -12.53 7.13
CA ARG A 36 13.10 -12.11 8.52
C ARG A 36 14.00 -10.97 8.97
N SER A 37 15.31 -11.05 8.69
CA SER A 37 16.28 -10.03 9.11
C SER A 37 16.01 -8.67 8.46
N ARG A 38 15.57 -8.66 7.19
CA ARG A 38 15.16 -7.45 6.48
C ARG A 38 13.77 -6.94 6.86
N SER A 39 13.09 -7.55 7.84
CA SER A 39 11.72 -7.19 8.25
C SER A 39 10.76 -7.02 7.06
N ARG A 40 10.92 -7.78 5.96
CA ARG A 40 10.11 -7.58 4.75
C ARG A 40 8.62 -7.83 4.99
N ALA A 41 8.28 -8.60 6.02
CA ALA A 41 6.90 -8.76 6.50
C ALA A 41 6.28 -7.45 7.08
N LYS A 42 7.11 -6.51 7.57
CA LYS A 42 6.69 -5.18 8.05
C LYS A 42 6.53 -4.15 6.92
N GLU A 43 6.98 -4.46 5.70
CA GLU A 43 6.69 -3.66 4.49
C GLU A 43 5.34 -4.07 3.85
N ASN A 44 4.41 -4.65 4.62
CA ASN A 44 3.12 -5.02 4.08
C ASN A 44 2.28 -3.75 3.86
N LEU A 45 2.29 -3.24 2.63
CA LEU A 45 1.47 -2.12 2.18
C LEU A 45 0.03 -2.62 1.99
N GLY A 46 -0.68 -2.87 3.10
CA GLY A 46 -2.06 -3.35 3.08
C GLY A 46 -2.96 -2.45 2.24
N TYR A 47 -3.95 -3.04 1.57
CA TYR A 47 -4.93 -2.29 0.80
C TYR A 47 -6.01 -1.73 1.72
N LEU A 48 -6.32 -0.45 1.56
CA LEU A 48 -7.54 0.13 2.08
C LEU A 48 -8.73 -0.33 1.24
N PRO A 49 -9.90 -0.59 1.86
CA PRO A 49 -11.14 -0.81 1.12
C PRO A 49 -11.45 0.35 0.16
N LEU A 50 -12.05 0.04 -1.00
CA LEU A 50 -12.35 1.04 -2.04
C LEU A 50 -13.23 2.18 -1.51
N ASP A 51 -14.29 1.85 -0.76
CA ASP A 51 -15.21 2.82 -0.14
C ASP A 51 -14.50 3.80 0.79
N VAL A 52 -13.46 3.32 1.50
CA VAL A 52 -12.62 4.17 2.34
C VAL A 52 -11.82 5.12 1.47
N VAL A 53 -11.14 4.64 0.42
CA VAL A 53 -10.33 5.51 -0.46
C VAL A 53 -11.20 6.58 -1.11
N GLU A 54 -12.38 6.20 -1.60
CA GLU A 54 -13.32 7.13 -2.22
C GLU A 54 -13.82 8.21 -1.26
N ALA A 55 -14.06 7.87 0.01
CA ALA A 55 -14.49 8.83 1.02
C ALA A 55 -13.48 9.97 1.25
N PHE A 56 -12.21 9.79 0.90
CA PHE A 56 -11.17 10.82 1.02
C PHE A 56 -10.86 11.55 -0.29
N GLN A 57 -11.48 11.18 -1.41
CA GLN A 57 -11.28 11.87 -2.69
C GLN A 57 -11.60 13.38 -2.60
N PRO A 58 -12.72 13.84 -2.00
CA PRO A 58 -13.00 15.28 -1.88
C PRO A 58 -11.93 16.05 -1.11
N LEU A 59 -11.32 15.40 -0.11
CA LEU A 59 -10.23 15.98 0.66
C LEU A 59 -8.92 16.02 -0.15
N ALA A 60 -8.66 15.00 -0.97
CA ALA A 60 -7.53 14.96 -1.89
C ALA A 60 -7.60 16.09 -2.92
N ASP A 61 -8.78 16.30 -3.51
CA ASP A 61 -9.02 17.37 -4.48
C ASP A 61 -8.77 18.75 -3.84
N ARG A 62 -9.22 18.94 -2.59
CA ARG A 62 -8.97 20.18 -1.82
C ARG A 62 -7.50 20.43 -1.51
N TYR A 63 -6.75 19.39 -1.15
CA TYR A 63 -5.31 19.50 -0.92
C TYR A 63 -4.48 19.58 -2.20
N GLY A 64 -5.11 19.48 -3.38
CA GLY A 64 -4.42 19.44 -4.66
C GLY A 64 -3.51 18.22 -4.81
N VAL A 65 -3.89 17.08 -4.21
CA VAL A 65 -3.13 15.83 -4.29
C VAL A 65 -3.19 15.29 -5.71
N LYS A 66 -2.05 15.30 -6.40
CA LYS A 66 -1.93 14.79 -7.76
C LYS A 66 -1.71 13.27 -7.71
N THR A 67 -2.67 12.52 -8.23
CA THR A 67 -2.57 11.06 -8.37
C THR A 67 -2.21 10.62 -9.79
N GLU A 68 -2.11 11.58 -10.70
CA GLU A 68 -1.70 11.39 -12.09
C GLU A 68 -0.21 11.13 -12.16
N VAL A 69 0.17 10.12 -12.95
CA VAL A 69 1.55 9.72 -13.16
C VAL A 69 1.90 9.95 -14.62
N PRO A 70 3.02 10.63 -14.94
CA PRO A 70 3.46 10.81 -16.32
C PRO A 70 3.59 9.47 -17.06
N GLY A 71 2.98 9.37 -18.24
CA GLY A 71 2.98 8.14 -19.04
C GLY A 71 1.97 7.07 -18.60
N VAL A 72 1.05 7.42 -17.69
CA VAL A 72 -0.06 6.56 -17.27
C VAL A 72 -1.39 7.24 -17.58
N HIS A 73 -2.29 6.54 -18.28
CA HIS A 73 -3.53 7.14 -18.80
C HIS A 73 -4.65 7.31 -17.77
N ILE A 74 -4.62 6.56 -16.66
CA ILE A 74 -5.65 6.60 -15.61
C ILE A 74 -5.01 6.71 -14.23
N SER A 75 -5.71 7.31 -13.27
CA SER A 75 -5.25 7.33 -11.87
C SER A 75 -5.42 5.96 -11.21
N PHE A 76 -4.66 5.70 -10.14
CA PHE A 76 -4.83 4.48 -9.34
C PHE A 76 -6.26 4.30 -8.85
N LEU A 77 -6.93 5.37 -8.37
CA LEU A 77 -8.32 5.28 -7.91
C LEU A 77 -9.26 4.80 -9.01
N LYS A 78 -9.10 5.29 -10.25
CA LYS A 78 -9.91 4.83 -11.39
C LYS A 78 -9.67 3.36 -11.69
N ALA A 79 -8.41 2.93 -11.73
CA ALA A 79 -8.06 1.51 -11.90
C ALA A 79 -8.63 0.66 -10.74
N TYR A 80 -8.64 1.20 -9.52
CA TYR A 80 -9.15 0.49 -8.36
C TYR A 80 -10.67 0.34 -8.35
N ARG A 81 -11.39 1.33 -8.90
CA ARG A 81 -12.83 1.24 -9.22
C ARG A 81 -13.13 0.18 -10.29
N GLU A 82 -12.36 0.16 -11.38
CA GLU A 82 -12.50 -0.86 -12.43
C GLU A 82 -12.24 -2.27 -11.90
N ALA A 83 -11.36 -2.40 -10.90
CA ALA A 83 -11.11 -3.64 -10.19
C ALA A 83 -12.18 -3.97 -9.11
N ASP A 84 -13.14 -3.08 -8.83
CA ASP A 84 -14.13 -3.23 -7.76
C ASP A 84 -13.49 -3.53 -6.40
N GLY A 85 -12.38 -2.84 -6.10
CA GLY A 85 -11.63 -3.07 -4.86
C GLY A 85 -10.83 -4.39 -4.81
N ASP A 86 -10.90 -5.24 -5.83
CA ASP A 86 -10.33 -6.58 -5.82
C ASP A 86 -8.82 -6.59 -6.14
N LEU A 87 -8.02 -6.93 -5.12
CA LEU A 87 -6.58 -7.10 -5.22
C LEU A 87 -6.15 -8.10 -6.30
N LYS A 88 -6.90 -9.18 -6.50
CA LYS A 88 -6.54 -10.19 -7.50
C LYS A 88 -6.63 -9.62 -8.91
N LYS A 89 -7.61 -8.75 -9.17
CA LYS A 89 -7.74 -8.07 -10.46
C LYS A 89 -6.61 -7.07 -10.67
N LEU A 90 -6.22 -6.31 -9.65
CA LEU A 90 -5.07 -5.38 -9.73
C LEU A 90 -3.73 -6.05 -10.03
N ARG A 91 -3.58 -7.33 -9.68
CA ARG A 91 -2.40 -8.15 -9.98
C ARG A 91 -2.33 -8.63 -11.43
N VAL A 92 -3.39 -8.44 -12.19
CA VAL A 92 -3.49 -8.84 -13.61
C VAL A 92 -3.69 -7.63 -14.51
N LEU A 93 -4.42 -6.61 -14.03
CA LEU A 93 -4.69 -5.38 -14.75
C LEU A 93 -3.38 -4.60 -14.98
N LYS A 94 -3.06 -4.35 -16.24
CA LYS A 94 -1.90 -3.57 -16.66
C LYS A 94 -2.17 -2.07 -16.51
N VAL A 95 -1.11 -1.32 -16.21
CA VAL A 95 -1.17 0.15 -16.13
C VAL A 95 -1.42 0.78 -17.50
N ASN A 96 -0.73 0.26 -18.52
CA ASN A 96 -0.90 0.61 -19.92
C ASN A 96 -1.21 -0.67 -20.71
N PRO A 97 -2.50 -0.94 -21.01
CA PRO A 97 -2.92 -2.19 -21.67
C PRO A 97 -2.26 -2.43 -23.03
N ASP A 98 -1.96 -1.35 -23.75
CA ASP A 98 -1.38 -1.39 -25.10
C ASP A 98 0.13 -1.65 -25.11
N ASP A 99 0.79 -1.61 -23.95
CA ASP A 99 2.23 -1.91 -23.82
C ASP A 99 2.43 -3.33 -23.28
N GLU A 100 3.09 -4.18 -24.10
CA GLU A 100 3.43 -5.54 -23.73
C GLU A 100 4.29 -5.62 -22.47
N LYS A 101 5.20 -4.64 -22.27
CA LYS A 101 6.10 -4.55 -21.12
C LYS A 101 5.47 -3.84 -19.92
N SER A 102 4.21 -3.44 -20.02
CA SER A 102 3.52 -2.75 -18.94
C SER A 102 3.43 -3.62 -17.69
N ILE A 103 3.74 -3.01 -16.56
CA ILE A 103 3.58 -3.62 -15.25
C ILE A 103 2.11 -3.60 -14.82
N THR A 104 1.79 -4.41 -13.82
CA THR A 104 0.44 -4.46 -13.24
C THR A 104 0.24 -3.35 -12.20
N TRP A 105 -1.02 -3.03 -11.93
CA TRP A 105 -1.37 -2.00 -10.95
C TRP A 105 -0.85 -2.31 -9.54
N ASP A 106 -0.82 -3.59 -9.13
CA ASP A 106 -0.24 -3.97 -7.83
C ASP A 106 1.25 -3.59 -7.73
N VAL A 107 2.03 -3.87 -8.78
CA VAL A 107 3.46 -3.52 -8.83
C VAL A 107 3.65 -2.01 -8.89
N HIS A 108 2.88 -1.33 -9.73
CA HIS A 108 2.96 0.11 -9.90
C HIS A 108 2.63 0.84 -8.59
N ARG A 109 1.52 0.50 -7.94
CA ARG A 109 1.11 1.08 -6.67
C ARG A 109 2.18 0.90 -5.60
N ASN A 110 2.77 -0.29 -5.46
CA ASN A 110 3.83 -0.51 -4.47
C ASN A 110 5.10 0.30 -4.76
N LYS A 111 5.46 0.48 -6.05
CA LYS A 111 6.61 1.30 -6.46
C LYS A 111 6.42 2.77 -6.08
N TYR A 112 5.23 3.32 -6.29
CA TYR A 112 4.91 4.71 -5.94
C TYR A 112 4.70 4.91 -4.43
N LEU A 113 4.09 3.94 -3.77
CA LEU A 113 3.76 4.04 -2.35
C LEU A 113 5.00 3.92 -1.44
N LYS A 114 6.02 3.15 -1.84
CA LYS A 114 7.24 2.97 -1.04
C LYS A 114 7.91 4.30 -0.62
N PRO A 115 8.29 5.21 -1.54
CA PRO A 115 8.88 6.49 -1.14
C PRO A 115 7.92 7.35 -0.30
N LEU A 116 6.61 7.32 -0.55
CA LEU A 116 5.63 8.06 0.26
C LEU A 116 5.62 7.55 1.71
N VAL A 117 5.64 6.23 1.87
CA VAL A 117 5.65 5.57 3.17
C VAL A 117 6.95 5.83 3.91
N ASP A 118 8.08 5.87 3.21
CA ASP A 118 9.37 6.18 3.82
C ASP A 118 9.42 7.64 4.31
N ARG A 119 8.75 8.59 3.65
CA ARG A 119 8.64 9.99 4.12
C ARG A 119 7.84 10.14 5.42
N VAL A 120 6.87 9.25 5.66
CA VAL A 120 6.01 9.29 6.86
C VAL A 120 6.46 8.32 7.95
N LYS A 121 7.65 7.74 7.80
CA LYS A 121 8.28 6.85 8.78
C LYS A 121 9.53 7.54 9.34
N GLY A 122 9.79 7.33 10.62
CA GLY A 122 10.97 7.87 11.31
C GLY A 122 10.63 8.94 12.33
N ASP A 123 11.66 9.43 13.02
CA ASP A 123 11.51 10.36 14.15
C ASP A 123 11.11 11.78 13.68
N ASP A 124 11.47 12.16 12.46
CA ASP A 124 11.11 13.44 11.82
C ASP A 124 9.85 13.33 10.94
N ALA A 125 9.07 12.26 11.08
CA ALA A 125 7.90 12.04 10.23
C ALA A 125 6.84 13.14 10.43
N PRO A 126 6.25 13.68 9.34
CA PRO A 126 5.16 14.63 9.45
C PRO A 126 3.96 13.98 10.14
N ARG A 127 3.20 14.80 10.88
CA ARG A 127 1.97 14.34 11.52
C ARG A 127 0.96 13.95 10.45
N LEU A 128 0.36 12.77 10.61
CA LEU A 128 -0.66 12.27 9.68
C LEU A 128 -2.05 12.88 9.90
N TYR A 129 -2.22 13.67 10.97
CA TYR A 129 -3.47 14.33 11.31
C TYR A 129 -3.21 15.74 11.80
N LEU A 130 -4.09 16.66 11.40
CA LEU A 130 -4.06 18.05 11.83
C LEU A 130 -4.35 18.16 13.33
N THR A 131 -3.66 19.10 13.98
CA THR A 131 -3.78 19.37 15.41
C THR A 131 -4.47 20.69 15.73
N GLU A 132 -4.76 21.50 14.72
CA GLU A 132 -5.48 22.77 14.86
C GLU A 132 -6.90 22.54 15.37
N GLU A 133 -7.35 23.35 16.32
CA GLU A 133 -8.59 23.12 17.07
C GLU A 133 -9.84 22.96 16.19
N LYS A 134 -9.89 23.67 15.06
CA LYS A 134 -11.04 23.67 14.14
C LYS A 134 -11.07 22.47 13.17
N VAL A 135 -9.92 21.85 12.92
CA VAL A 135 -9.76 20.72 11.97
C VAL A 135 -9.04 19.53 12.63
N ARG A 136 -9.10 19.46 13.96
CA ARG A 136 -8.35 18.49 14.75
C ARG A 136 -8.82 17.07 14.39
N GLY A 137 -7.85 16.23 14.02
CA GLY A 137 -8.11 14.84 13.65
C GLY A 137 -8.46 14.64 12.17
N VAL A 138 -8.52 15.69 11.35
CA VAL A 138 -8.58 15.54 9.89
C VAL A 138 -7.22 15.07 9.36
N PRO A 139 -7.15 14.10 8.44
CA PRO A 139 -5.89 13.67 7.84
C PRO A 139 -5.16 14.82 7.13
N THR A 140 -3.82 14.88 7.24
CA THR A 140 -3.03 15.86 6.50
C THR A 140 -2.90 15.52 5.02
N LYS A 141 -2.37 16.44 4.22
CA LYS A 141 -2.08 16.23 2.80
C LYS A 141 -1.22 14.99 2.55
N GLU A 142 -0.18 14.78 3.35
CA GLU A 142 0.72 13.62 3.22
C GLU A 142 -0.02 12.32 3.51
N HIS A 143 -0.92 12.33 4.50
CA HIS A 143 -1.71 11.15 4.81
C HIS A 143 -2.75 10.88 3.72
N VAL A 144 -3.41 11.91 3.20
CA VAL A 144 -4.35 11.77 2.08
C VAL A 144 -3.66 11.25 0.83
N GLU A 145 -2.43 11.68 0.54
CA GLU A 145 -1.63 11.15 -0.58
C GLU A 145 -1.44 9.63 -0.45
N LEU A 146 -1.12 9.11 0.73
CA LEU A 146 -1.05 7.66 0.99
C LEU A 146 -2.40 6.97 0.77
N VAL A 147 -3.49 7.59 1.24
CA VAL A 147 -4.85 7.06 1.13
C VAL A 147 -5.27 6.96 -0.33
N MET A 148 -4.93 7.95 -1.15
CA MET A 148 -5.21 7.93 -2.59
C MET A 148 -4.45 6.84 -3.35
N TRP A 149 -3.39 6.28 -2.77
CA TRP A 149 -2.70 5.06 -3.24
C TRP A 149 -3.18 3.78 -2.52
N GLY A 150 -4.33 3.86 -1.84
CA GLY A 150 -4.98 2.75 -1.17
C GLY A 150 -4.23 2.25 0.06
N TYR A 151 -3.54 3.12 0.81
CA TYR A 151 -2.79 2.74 2.00
C TYR A 151 -2.93 3.74 3.15
N SER A 152 -2.90 3.23 4.38
CA SER A 152 -2.67 4.05 5.56
C SER A 152 -1.98 3.21 6.64
N PRO A 153 -1.00 3.79 7.36
CA PRO A 153 -0.42 3.13 8.53
C PRO A 153 -1.38 3.12 9.74
N GLU A 154 -2.42 3.97 9.75
CA GLU A 154 -3.37 4.12 10.85
C GLU A 154 -4.83 3.85 10.41
N VAL A 155 -5.07 2.72 9.72
CA VAL A 155 -6.37 2.36 9.10
C VAL A 155 -7.58 2.57 10.03
N THR A 156 -7.51 2.10 11.28
CA THR A 156 -8.62 2.21 12.23
C THR A 156 -8.94 3.65 12.59
N LYS A 157 -7.92 4.51 12.72
CA LYS A 157 -8.13 5.93 13.04
C LYS A 157 -8.59 6.70 11.82
N LEU A 158 -8.05 6.41 10.63
CA LEU A 158 -8.53 6.95 9.37
C LEU A 158 -10.04 6.68 9.17
N LYS A 159 -10.51 5.45 9.39
CA LYS A 159 -11.94 5.14 9.25
C LYS A 159 -12.85 5.96 10.17
N LYS A 160 -12.37 6.36 11.35
CA LYS A 160 -13.13 7.18 12.30
C LYS A 160 -13.27 8.64 11.85
N THR A 161 -12.43 9.11 10.94
CA THR A 161 -12.49 10.49 10.44
C THR A 161 -13.39 10.65 9.22
N ILE A 162 -13.88 9.55 8.63
CA ILE A 162 -14.80 9.58 7.47
C ILE A 162 -16.03 10.49 7.71
N PRO A 163 -16.74 10.43 8.86
CA PRO A 163 -17.86 11.33 9.11
C PRO A 163 -17.44 12.80 9.08
N GLN A 164 -16.29 13.12 9.67
CA GLN A 164 -15.75 14.47 9.70
C GLN A 164 -15.38 14.95 8.30
N VAL A 165 -14.78 14.09 7.46
CA VAL A 165 -14.46 14.44 6.07
C VAL A 165 -15.72 14.74 5.26
N LYS A 166 -16.79 13.96 5.45
CA LYS A 166 -18.09 14.21 4.81
C LYS A 166 -18.75 15.51 5.29
N ASP A 167 -18.68 15.81 6.59
CA ASP A 167 -19.19 17.07 7.14
C ASP A 167 -18.42 18.29 6.62
N LEU A 168 -17.11 18.11 6.38
CA LEU A 168 -16.24 19.12 5.78
C LEU A 168 -16.50 19.30 4.29
N GLU A 169 -16.92 18.25 3.58
CA GLU A 169 -17.36 18.33 2.19
C GLU A 169 -18.48 19.36 2.02
N GLY A 170 -19.43 19.41 2.96
CA GLY A 170 -20.57 20.32 2.96
C GLY A 170 -20.32 21.73 3.53
N LYS A 171 -19.12 22.04 4.05
CA LYS A 171 -18.78 23.36 4.62
C LYS A 171 -17.59 23.96 3.88
N ASP A 172 -17.72 25.22 3.46
CA ASP A 172 -16.62 25.98 2.86
C ASP A 172 -15.43 26.04 3.83
N LEU A 173 -14.38 25.27 3.51
CA LEU A 173 -13.13 25.19 4.28
C LEU A 173 -12.10 26.27 3.86
N ASN A 174 -12.45 27.15 2.92
CA ASN A 174 -11.53 28.19 2.41
C ASN A 174 -11.03 29.16 3.48
N GLY A 175 -11.63 29.18 4.69
CA GLY A 175 -11.17 29.97 5.83
C GLY A 175 -10.52 29.16 6.97
N LEU A 176 -10.26 27.86 6.78
CA LEU A 176 -9.93 26.92 7.86
C LEU A 176 -8.66 26.10 7.63
N LEU A 177 -8.14 26.07 6.41
CA LEU A 177 -6.82 25.50 6.12
C LEU A 177 -5.82 26.66 6.03
N PRO A 178 -4.66 26.58 6.69
CA PRO A 178 -3.63 27.61 6.52
C PRO A 178 -3.28 27.70 5.03
N SER A 179 -3.39 28.90 4.47
CA SER A 179 -2.69 29.24 3.23
C SER A 179 -1.20 28.99 3.51
N GLU A 180 -0.55 28.15 2.71
CA GLU A 180 0.92 28.18 2.63
C GLU A 180 1.42 29.59 2.30
#